data_AF-A0A5K1EKP1-F1
#
_entry.id   AF-A0A5K1EKP1-F1
#
_cell.length_a   1.000
_cell.length_b   1.000
_cell.length_c   1.000
_cell.angle_alpha   90.00
_cell.angle_beta   90.00
_cell.angle_gamma   90.00
#
_symmetry.space_group_name_H-M   'P 1'
#
loop_
_entity.id
_entity.type
_entity.pdbx_description
1 polymer ?
#
loop_
_entity_poly.entity_id
_entity_poly.type
_entity_poly.pdbx_seq_one_letter_code
_entity_poly.pdbx_strand_id
1 'polypeptide(L)'
;VVLGRGNLPRSVQIYMNEARLAEEQARQHIRNLPRDAWRRLNRELLSALQQQQQTTFFRSFMNVALNIARVSQCMYDYEDGIGVLEHESMARIYSLIAEPIQTA
;
A
#
# COMPACT_ATOMS: atom_id res chain seq x y z
N VAL A 1 -6.55 17.33 -19.06
CA VAL A 1 -5.63 17.06 -17.94
C VAL A 1 -6.27 17.61 -16.67
N VAL A 2 -6.98 16.80 -15.89
CA VAL A 2 -7.61 17.31 -14.66
C VAL A 2 -6.62 17.13 -13.52
N LEU A 3 -6.00 18.26 -13.15
CA LEU A 3 -5.18 18.44 -11.96
C LEU A 3 -6.08 18.86 -10.79
N GLY A 4 -6.02 18.10 -9.71
CA GLY A 4 -6.52 18.43 -8.37
C GLY A 4 -5.98 17.40 -7.36
N ARG A 5 -5.72 17.70 -6.08
CA ARG A 5 -5.13 18.92 -5.48
C ARG A 5 -3.67 18.58 -5.07
N GLY A 6 -2.78 19.58 -5.14
CA GLY A 6 -1.37 19.50 -4.71
C GLY A 6 -0.42 19.31 -5.90
N ASN A 7 0.23 20.39 -6.35
CA ASN A 7 1.00 20.49 -7.61
C ASN A 7 2.34 19.72 -7.63
N LEU A 8 2.33 18.44 -7.23
CA LEU A 8 3.45 17.52 -7.47
C LEU A 8 3.07 16.58 -8.61
N PRO A 9 3.98 16.36 -9.59
CA PRO A 9 3.74 15.35 -10.61
C PRO A 9 3.60 13.99 -9.93
N ARG A 10 2.49 13.29 -10.21
CA ARG A 10 2.27 11.93 -9.68
C ARG A 10 3.38 11.01 -10.22
N SER A 11 3.70 9.94 -9.50
CA SER A 11 4.72 8.96 -9.91
C SER A 11 4.60 8.51 -11.38
N VAL A 12 3.36 8.38 -11.89
CA VAL A 12 3.08 8.10 -13.31
C VAL A 12 3.63 9.19 -14.23
N GLN A 13 3.39 10.48 -13.92
CA GLN A 13 3.83 11.61 -14.74
C GLN A 13 5.35 11.76 -14.73
N ILE A 14 5.98 11.57 -13.56
CA ILE A 14 7.44 11.57 -13.43
C ILE A 14 8.03 10.48 -14.33
N TYR A 15 7.58 9.24 -14.16
CA TYR A 15 8.09 8.10 -14.92
C TYR A 15 7.81 8.22 -16.43
N MET A 16 6.64 8.74 -16.82
CA MET A 16 6.30 9.04 -18.21
C MET A 16 7.32 10.00 -18.83
N ASN A 17 7.68 11.08 -18.12
CA ASN A 17 8.62 12.09 -18.61
C ASN A 17 10.07 11.57 -18.64
N GLU A 18 10.49 10.84 -17.60
CA GLU A 18 11.85 10.29 -17.49
C GLU A 18 12.11 9.20 -18.53
N ALA A 19 11.17 8.26 -18.69
CA ALA A 19 11.30 7.14 -19.60
C ALA A 19 10.78 7.44 -21.03
N ARG A 20 10.21 8.64 -21.25
CA ARG A 20 9.57 9.05 -22.52
C ARG A 20 8.54 8.03 -23.03
N LEU A 21 7.72 7.53 -22.13
CA LEU A 21 6.71 6.51 -22.42
C LEU A 21 5.32 7.12 -22.56
N ALA A 22 4.38 6.36 -23.12
CA ALA A 22 2.97 6.73 -23.07
C ALA A 22 2.43 6.62 -21.63
N GLU A 23 1.41 7.42 -21.29
CA GLU A 23 0.80 7.40 -19.96
C GLU A 23 0.36 6.00 -19.53
N GLU A 24 -0.20 5.21 -20.45
CA GLU A 24 -0.67 3.85 -20.15
C GLU A 24 0.48 2.91 -19.75
N GLN A 25 1.60 2.98 -20.47
CA GLN A 25 2.80 2.19 -20.15
C GLN A 25 3.38 2.62 -18.80
N ALA A 26 3.42 3.93 -18.53
CA ALA A 26 3.89 4.46 -17.26
C ALA A 26 2.97 4.04 -16.10
N ARG A 27 1.65 4.12 -16.28
CA ARG A 27 0.65 3.68 -15.31
C ARG A 27 0.76 2.20 -15.02
N GLN A 28 0.92 1.36 -16.05
CA GLN A 28 1.11 -0.08 -15.89
C GLN A 28 2.41 -0.41 -15.12
N HIS A 29 3.50 0.30 -15.40
CA HIS A 29 4.76 0.13 -14.68
C HIS A 29 4.60 0.48 -13.20
N ILE A 30 4.06 1.67 -12.90
CA ILE A 30 3.84 2.12 -11.52
C ILE A 30 2.88 1.19 -10.76
N ARG A 31 1.84 0.66 -11.40
CA ARG A 31 0.93 -0.34 -10.80
C ARG A 31 1.64 -1.65 -10.43
N ASN A 32 2.69 -2.02 -11.15
CA ASN A 32 3.45 -3.24 -10.86
C ASN A 32 4.49 -3.07 -9.74
N LEU A 33 4.98 -1.84 -9.48
CA LEU A 33 6.00 -1.58 -8.46
C LEU A 33 5.60 -2.04 -7.04
N PRO A 34 4.38 -1.77 -6.53
CA PRO A 34 3.94 -2.31 -5.24
C PRO A 34 3.95 -3.84 -5.18
N ARG A 35 3.55 -4.51 -6.27
CA ARG A 35 3.57 -5.98 -6.35
C ARG A 35 5.00 -6.53 -6.28
N ASP A 36 5.95 -5.85 -6.90
CA ASP A 36 7.37 -6.22 -6.85
C ASP A 36 7.97 -5.96 -5.47
N ALA A 37 7.63 -4.83 -4.86
CA ALA A 37 8.02 -4.51 -3.49
C ALA A 37 7.48 -5.54 -2.49
N TRP A 38 6.22 -5.97 -2.64
CA TRP A 38 5.63 -7.04 -1.82
C TRP A 38 6.36 -8.38 -1.96
N ARG A 39 6.70 -8.76 -3.19
CA ARG A 39 7.48 -9.98 -3.43
C ARG A 39 8.84 -9.93 -2.75
N ARG A 40 9.51 -8.77 -2.75
CA ARG A 40 10.78 -8.56 -2.04
C ARG A 40 10.59 -8.62 -0.52
N LEU A 41 9.61 -7.89 0.02
CA LEU A 41 9.31 -7.85 1.45
C LEU A 41 9.02 -9.25 2.01
N ASN A 42 8.24 -10.05 1.30
CA ASN A 42 7.93 -11.42 1.71
C ASN A 42 9.17 -12.33 1.74
N ARG A 43 10.11 -12.16 0.79
CA ARG A 43 11.38 -12.92 0.79
C ARG A 43 12.25 -12.53 1.97
N GLU A 44 12.39 -11.23 2.25
CA GLU A 44 13.16 -10.74 3.39
C GLU A 44 12.55 -11.16 4.72
N LEU A 45 11.22 -11.19 4.82
CA LEU A 45 10.54 -11.71 6.01
C LEU A 45 10.84 -13.20 6.22
N LEU A 46 10.78 -14.00 5.16
CA LEU A 46 11.09 -15.43 5.24
C LEU A 46 12.54 -15.68 5.63
N SER A 47 13.50 -14.96 5.04
CA SER A 47 14.93 -15.09 5.39
C SER A 47 15.18 -14.67 6.84
N ALA A 48 14.58 -13.57 7.28
CA ALA A 48 14.68 -13.06 8.63
C ALA A 48 14.11 -14.03 9.67
N LEU A 49 13.01 -14.73 9.35
CA LEU A 49 12.43 -15.75 10.24
C LEU A 49 13.30 -17.00 10.33
N GLN A 50 13.97 -17.38 9.24
CA GLN A 50 14.87 -18.54 9.20
C GLN A 50 16.16 -18.33 9.99
N GLN A 51 16.67 -17.11 10.06
CA GLN A 51 18.00 -16.83 10.64
C GLN A 51 18.07 -16.84 12.19
N GLN A 52 17.00 -17.22 12.92
CA GLN A 52 16.95 -17.25 14.41
C GLN A 52 17.41 -15.96 15.13
N GLN A 53 17.77 -14.88 14.43
CA GLN A 53 18.21 -13.58 14.97
C GLN A 53 17.04 -12.63 15.31
N GLN A 54 15.89 -13.20 15.66
CA GLN A 54 14.69 -12.42 15.91
C GLN A 54 14.62 -11.99 17.37
N THR A 55 15.34 -10.92 17.71
CA THR A 55 15.07 -10.20 18.97
C THR A 55 13.62 -9.69 18.95
N THR A 56 13.01 -9.51 20.13
CA THR A 56 11.65 -8.98 20.26
C THR A 56 11.48 -7.64 19.51
N PHE A 57 12.50 -6.79 19.54
CA PHE A 57 12.50 -5.52 18.81
C PHE A 57 12.43 -5.71 17.29
N PHE A 58 13.23 -6.62 16.73
CA PHE A 58 13.25 -6.89 15.30
C PHE A 58 11.90 -7.46 14.81
N ARG A 59 11.30 -8.36 15.59
CA ARG A 59 9.95 -8.89 15.30
C ARG A 59 8.88 -7.78 15.29
N SER A 60 8.87 -6.92 16.31
CA SER A 60 7.92 -5.81 16.39
C SER A 60 8.09 -4.83 15.23
N PHE A 61 9.32 -4.49 14.87
CA PHE A 61 9.61 -3.62 13.74
C PHE A 61 9.08 -4.19 12.42
N MET A 62 9.34 -5.48 12.15
CA MET A 62 8.83 -6.14 10.94
C MET A 62 7.30 -6.16 10.90
N ASN A 63 6.64 -6.43 12.03
CA ASN A 63 5.18 -6.40 12.10
C ASN A 63 4.61 -5.01 11.79
N VAL A 64 5.23 -3.95 12.31
CA VAL A 64 4.82 -2.57 11.99
C VAL A 64 5.01 -2.27 10.51
N ALA A 65 6.17 -2.60 9.93
CA ALA A 65 6.44 -2.38 8.52
C ALA A 65 5.44 -3.13 7.60
N LEU A 66 5.13 -4.39 7.92
CA LEU A 66 4.13 -5.19 7.20
C LEU A 66 2.73 -4.59 7.32
N ASN A 67 2.33 -4.14 8.50
CA ASN A 67 1.02 -3.56 8.71
C ASN A 67 0.87 -2.22 7.97
N ILE A 68 1.92 -1.39 7.90
CA ILE A 68 1.91 -0.16 7.08
C ILE A 68 1.71 -0.49 5.60
N ALA A 69 2.40 -1.51 5.07
CA ALA A 69 2.24 -1.94 3.69
C ALA A 69 0.82 -2.45 3.41
N ARG A 70 0.23 -3.22 4.33
CA ARG A 70 -1.14 -3.75 4.23
C ARG A 70 -2.19 -2.65 4.29
N VAL A 71 -2.04 -1.70 5.20
CA VAL A 71 -2.96 -0.55 5.31
C VAL A 71 -2.90 0.26 4.01
N SER A 72 -1.70 0.53 3.49
CA SER A 72 -1.54 1.23 2.21
C SER A 72 -2.29 0.52 1.07
N GLN A 73 -2.21 -0.81 0.97
CA GLN A 73 -2.97 -1.57 -0.03
C GLN A 73 -4.48 -1.51 0.19
N CYS A 74 -4.94 -1.75 1.41
CA CYS A 74 -6.37 -1.69 1.74
C CYS A 74 -7.01 -0.34 1.39
N MET A 75 -6.23 0.75 1.55
CA MET A 75 -6.68 2.09 1.23
C MET A 75 -6.63 2.43 -0.26
N TYR A 76 -5.72 1.84 -1.05
CA TYR A 76 -5.42 2.30 -2.41
C TYR A 76 -5.55 1.26 -3.53
N ASP A 77 -5.82 -0.02 -3.23
CA ASP A 77 -5.89 -1.09 -4.24
C ASP A 77 -7.09 -0.96 -5.18
N TYR A 78 -8.21 -0.43 -4.69
CA TYR A 78 -9.43 -0.26 -5.49
C TYR A 78 -9.56 1.17 -6.03
N GLU A 79 -9.33 2.19 -5.21
CA GLU A 79 -9.47 3.62 -5.56
C GLU A 79 -8.71 4.52 -4.54
N ASP A 80 -8.89 5.84 -4.57
CA ASP A 80 -8.38 6.74 -3.52
C ASP A 80 -9.24 6.65 -2.25
N GLY A 81 -8.97 5.63 -1.42
CA GLY A 81 -9.75 5.36 -0.21
C GLY A 81 -9.57 6.38 0.92
N ILE A 82 -8.73 7.42 0.76
CA ILE A 82 -8.61 8.53 1.70
C ILE A 82 -9.29 9.79 1.16
N GLY A 83 -9.05 10.12 -0.12
CA GLY A 83 -9.59 11.32 -0.76
C GLY A 83 -11.05 11.20 -1.20
N VAL A 84 -11.54 9.98 -1.41
CA VAL A 84 -12.94 9.69 -1.76
C VAL A 84 -13.62 9.03 -0.56
N LEU A 85 -14.40 9.82 0.17
CA LEU A 85 -14.99 9.44 1.46
C LEU A 85 -16.10 8.37 1.35
N GLU A 86 -16.61 8.11 0.15
CA GLU A 86 -17.70 7.17 -0.13
C GLU A 86 -17.18 5.81 -0.63
N HIS A 87 -16.44 5.06 0.19
CA HIS A 87 -15.94 3.75 -0.24
C HIS A 87 -16.00 2.63 0.79
N GLU A 88 -16.13 1.41 0.27
CA GLU A 88 -16.20 0.16 1.03
C GLU A 88 -15.05 -0.01 2.05
N SER A 89 -13.86 0.52 1.75
CA SER A 89 -12.72 0.49 2.67
C SER A 89 -13.01 1.25 3.97
N MET A 90 -13.69 2.40 3.89
CA MET A 90 -14.09 3.16 5.08
C MET A 90 -15.23 2.48 5.84
N ALA A 91 -16.18 1.84 5.15
CA ALA A 91 -17.22 1.04 5.79
C ALA A 91 -16.64 -0.15 6.57
N ARG A 92 -15.67 -0.86 5.99
CA ARG A 92 -14.94 -1.96 6.66
C ARG A 92 -14.17 -1.46 7.89
N ILE A 93 -13.50 -0.31 7.79
CA ILE A 93 -12.79 0.31 8.93
C ILE A 93 -13.77 0.72 10.03
N TYR A 94 -14.88 1.36 9.67
CA TYR A 94 -15.90 1.79 10.62
C TYR A 94 -16.50 0.59 11.38
N SER A 95 -16.88 -0.47 10.66
CA SER A 95 -17.38 -1.70 11.28
C SER A 95 -16.35 -2.30 12.25
N LEU A 96 -15.07 -2.39 11.85
CA LEU A 96 -14.01 -2.94 12.70
C LEU A 96 -13.77 -2.13 14.00
N ILE A 97 -13.94 -0.81 13.96
CA ILE A 97 -13.57 0.09 15.09
C ILE A 97 -14.79 0.46 15.95
N ALA A 98 -15.97 0.63 15.34
CA ALA A 98 -17.15 1.18 15.98
C ALA A 98 -18.25 0.14 16.26
N GLU A 99 -18.26 -0.99 15.54
CA GLU A 99 -19.26 -2.04 15.73
C GLU A 99 -18.71 -3.17 16.60
N PRO A 100 -19.21 -3.35 17.83
CA PRO A 100 -18.79 -4.46 18.66
C PRO A 100 -19.23 -5.80 18.07
N ILE A 101 -18.38 -6.81 18.21
CA ILE A 101 -18.72 -8.18 17.82
C ILE A 101 -19.85 -8.67 18.72
N GLN A 102 -20.97 -9.08 18.11
CA GLN A 102 -22.08 -9.67 18.86
C GLN A 102 -21.62 -11.01 19.43
N THR A 103 -21.59 -11.10 20.76
CA THR A 103 -21.46 -12.35 21.50
C THR A 103 -22.86 -12.76 21.95
N ALA A 104 -23.28 -13.98 21.59
CA ALA A 104 -24.53 -14.58 22.05
C ALA A 104 -24.56 -14.73 23.58
#